data_AF-A0A8H3KZ38-F1
#
_entry.id   AF-A0A8H3KZ38-F1
#
_cell.length_a   1.000
_cell.length_b   1.000
_cell.length_c   1.000
_cell.angle_alpha   90.00
_cell.angle_beta   90.00
_cell.angle_gamma   90.00
#
_symmetry.space_group_name_H-M   'P 1'
#
loop_
_entity.id
_entity.type
_entity.pdbx_description
1 polymer ?
#
loop_
_entity_poly.entity_id
_entity_poly.type
_entity_poly.pdbx_seq_one_letter_code
_entity_poly.pdbx_strand_id
1 'polypeptide(L)'
;MWCLKSEEYGSSLRLGKFPTAQSDESNVFMIGMSVHWKDDPNPLKRICLVDVETAPDPRWTTIICENQVNLLKAFALCCKLLAPDIQIGFNDSQYDWRFIVEKAKKLGIFEWMFNQMSLKPSSLEKITKWQYQYNKIKVNDRDFHSKHLKIPGYVAIDV
;
A
#
# COMPACT_ATOMS: atom_id res chain seq x y z
N MET A 1 -16.71 8.86 -6.79
CA MET A 1 -15.84 7.69 -6.82
C MET A 1 -14.41 8.17 -6.76
N TRP A 2 -13.73 7.88 -5.66
CA TRP A 2 -12.33 8.25 -5.43
C TRP A 2 -11.39 7.12 -5.84
N CYS A 3 -10.33 7.48 -6.54
CA CYS A 3 -9.28 6.56 -6.92
C CYS A 3 -7.97 6.93 -6.22
N LEU A 4 -7.40 5.99 -5.46
CA LEU A 4 -6.07 6.13 -4.87
C LEU A 4 -5.06 5.38 -5.76
N LYS A 5 -4.08 6.10 -6.30
CA LYS A 5 -2.90 5.50 -6.91
C LYS A 5 -1.73 5.53 -5.94
N SER A 6 -1.26 4.37 -5.51
CA SER A 6 -0.03 4.23 -4.71
C SER A 6 1.17 3.91 -5.59
N GLU A 7 2.32 4.52 -5.29
CA GLU A 7 3.63 4.13 -5.82
C GLU A 7 4.55 3.91 -4.62
N GLU A 8 5.05 2.69 -4.45
CA GLU A 8 5.84 2.31 -3.28
C GLU A 8 7.25 1.97 -3.70
N TYR A 9 8.22 2.67 -3.12
CA TYR A 9 9.62 2.43 -3.39
C TYR A 9 10.23 1.72 -2.18
N GLY A 10 10.74 0.50 -2.41
CA GLY A 10 11.36 -0.33 -1.38
C GLY A 10 12.86 -0.52 -1.64
N SER A 11 13.64 -0.53 -0.55
CA SER A 11 15.08 -0.80 -0.41
C SER A 11 16.04 0.39 -0.33
N SER A 12 16.70 0.50 0.83
CA SER A 12 18.01 1.14 1.04
C SER A 12 19.18 0.13 0.92
N LEU A 13 18.99 -0.98 0.21
CA LEU A 13 19.99 -2.05 0.03
C LEU A 13 21.29 -1.51 -0.58
N ARG A 14 22.39 -2.21 -0.29
CA ARG A 14 23.63 -2.11 -1.06
C ARG A 14 23.35 -2.37 -2.55
N LEU A 15 24.03 -1.64 -3.43
CA LEU A 15 23.87 -1.64 -4.88
C LEU A 15 23.73 -3.08 -5.45
N GLY A 16 22.67 -3.34 -6.23
CA GLY A 16 22.51 -4.56 -7.04
C GLY A 16 21.61 -5.67 -6.47
N LYS A 17 21.01 -5.52 -5.28
CA LYS A 17 20.03 -6.48 -4.76
C LYS A 17 18.59 -5.99 -4.97
N PHE A 18 17.70 -6.89 -5.39
CA PHE A 18 16.27 -6.59 -5.49
C PHE A 18 15.63 -6.57 -4.10
N PRO A 19 14.82 -5.55 -3.76
CA PRO A 19 14.05 -5.49 -2.52
C PRO A 19 13.12 -6.70 -2.37
N THR A 20 13.14 -7.33 -1.19
CA THR A 20 12.18 -8.39 -0.87
C THR A 20 11.57 -8.15 0.50
N ALA A 21 10.28 -8.46 0.65
CA ALA A 21 9.59 -8.26 1.92
C ALA A 21 10.16 -9.14 3.05
N GLN A 22 10.80 -10.25 2.68
CA GLN A 22 11.45 -11.19 3.61
C GLN A 22 12.79 -10.67 4.12
N SER A 23 13.48 -9.78 3.40
CA SER A 23 14.77 -9.24 3.84
C SER A 23 14.59 -8.17 4.91
N ASP A 24 15.34 -8.24 6.00
CA ASP A 24 15.35 -7.18 7.02
C ASP A 24 16.16 -5.95 6.58
N GLU A 25 16.98 -6.09 5.53
CA GLU A 25 17.71 -4.99 4.90
C GLU A 25 16.84 -4.13 3.96
N SER A 26 15.63 -4.60 3.62
CA SER A 26 14.71 -3.89 2.73
C SER A 26 13.61 -3.19 3.52
N ASN A 27 13.52 -1.86 3.45
CA ASN A 27 12.49 -1.09 4.14
C ASN A 27 11.56 -0.39 3.14
N VAL A 28 10.34 -0.13 3.60
CA VAL A 28 9.42 0.84 2.98
C VAL A 28 9.85 2.20 3.49
N PHE A 29 10.50 2.99 2.63
CA PHE A 29 11.02 4.30 2.98
C PHE A 29 10.20 5.43 2.38
N MET A 30 9.39 5.13 1.35
CA MET A 30 8.53 6.09 0.68
C MET A 30 7.25 5.44 0.16
N ILE A 31 6.10 6.08 0.40
CA ILE A 31 4.83 5.78 -0.26
C ILE A 31 4.30 7.07 -0.89
N GLY A 32 4.20 7.09 -2.22
CA GLY A 32 3.50 8.11 -2.96
C GLY A 32 2.03 7.74 -3.11
N MET A 33 1.14 8.71 -2.94
CA MET A 33 -0.29 8.56 -3.16
C MET A 33 -0.81 9.72 -4.00
N SER A 34 -1.61 9.42 -5.02
CA SER A 34 -2.41 10.43 -5.70
C SER A 34 -3.89 10.06 -5.65
N VAL A 35 -4.71 11.06 -5.34
CA VAL A 35 -6.15 10.93 -5.16
C VAL A 35 -6.84 11.65 -6.28
N HIS A 36 -7.72 10.95 -6.99
CA HIS A 36 -8.40 11.46 -8.18
C HIS A 36 -9.91 11.26 -8.06
N TRP A 37 -10.66 12.14 -8.71
CA TRP A 37 -11.99 11.79 -9.17
C TRP A 37 -11.86 10.86 -10.36
N LYS A 38 -12.69 9.81 -10.41
CA LYS A 38 -12.63 8.75 -11.44
C LYS A 38 -12.39 9.25 -12.88
N ASP A 39 -13.04 10.35 -13.26
CA ASP A 39 -13.04 10.87 -14.64
C ASP A 39 -12.24 12.19 -14.79
N ASP A 40 -11.48 12.60 -13.76
CA ASP A 40 -10.60 13.78 -13.81
C ASP A 40 -9.14 13.33 -13.94
N PRO A 41 -8.42 13.74 -15.01
CA PRO A 41 -7.01 13.43 -15.16
C PRO A 41 -6.13 14.17 -14.14
N ASN A 42 -6.65 15.21 -13.48
CA ASN A 42 -5.92 15.96 -12.47
C ASN A 42 -6.19 15.39 -11.07
N PRO A 43 -5.13 15.11 -10.28
CA PRO A 43 -5.31 14.67 -8.92
C PRO A 43 -5.86 15.82 -8.06
N LEU A 44 -6.86 15.49 -7.25
CA LEU A 44 -7.30 16.37 -6.18
C LEU A 44 -6.18 16.59 -5.15
N LYS A 45 -5.45 15.51 -4.83
CA LYS A 45 -4.40 15.55 -3.82
C LYS A 45 -3.26 14.62 -4.20
N ARG A 46 -2.03 15.05 -3.92
CA ARG A 46 -0.83 14.23 -3.96
C ARG A 46 -0.18 14.25 -2.59
N ILE A 47 0.12 13.07 -2.05
CA ILE A 47 0.67 12.89 -0.71
C ILE A 47 1.92 12.01 -0.85
N CYS A 48 3.04 12.46 -0.29
CA CYS A 48 4.28 11.68 -0.24
C CYS A 48 4.61 11.41 1.22
N LEU A 49 4.54 10.15 1.63
CA LEU A 49 4.95 9.71 2.96
C LEU A 49 6.40 9.24 2.87
N VAL A 50 7.30 9.79 3.69
CA VAL A 50 8.73 9.48 3.65
C VAL A 50 9.27 9.24 5.06
N ASP A 51 10.20 8.31 5.25
CA ASP A 51 10.81 8.07 6.56
C ASP A 51 12.06 8.92 6.82
N VAL A 52 12.65 9.51 5.77
CA VAL A 52 13.81 10.40 5.84
C VAL A 52 13.47 11.84 5.46
N GLU A 53 14.28 12.78 5.95
CA GLU A 53 14.18 14.19 5.54
C GLU A 53 14.32 14.31 4.01
N THR A 54 13.34 14.97 3.41
CA THR A 54 13.21 15.07 1.95
C THR A 54 12.85 16.49 1.58
N ALA A 55 13.47 17.04 0.53
CA ALA A 55 13.15 18.37 0.06
C ALA A 55 11.67 18.47 -0.36
N PRO A 56 10.96 19.55 0.00
CA PRO A 56 9.56 19.70 -0.35
C PRO A 56 9.37 19.95 -1.85
N ASP A 57 8.37 19.30 -2.45
CA ASP A 57 7.83 19.65 -3.77
C ASP A 57 6.49 20.35 -3.56
N PRO A 58 6.28 21.59 -4.06
CA PRO A 58 5.03 22.33 -3.84
C PRO A 58 3.78 21.65 -4.43
N ARG A 59 3.95 20.67 -5.33
CA ARG A 59 2.85 19.88 -5.91
C ARG A 59 2.39 18.74 -5.01
N TRP A 60 3.15 18.43 -3.95
CA TRP A 60 2.91 17.32 -3.04
C TRP A 60 2.76 17.82 -1.61
N THR A 61 1.88 17.16 -0.85
CA THR A 61 1.95 17.22 0.61
C THR A 61 2.93 16.14 1.06
N THR A 62 4.17 16.54 1.37
CA THR A 62 5.18 15.64 1.92
C THR A 62 5.02 15.55 3.43
N ILE A 63 4.93 14.33 3.96
CA ILE A 63 4.83 14.02 5.39
C ILE A 63 6.06 13.19 5.77
N ILE A 64 6.90 13.75 6.64
CA ILE A 64 8.07 13.05 7.19
C ILE A 64 7.62 12.24 8.40
N CYS A 65 7.80 10.92 8.33
CA CYS A 65 7.32 9.95 9.31
C CYS A 65 8.43 9.43 10.25
N GLU A 66 9.69 9.81 10.00
CA GLU A 66 10.90 9.46 10.79
C GLU A 66 11.31 7.98 10.76
N ASN A 67 10.37 7.05 10.59
CA ASN A 67 10.66 5.62 10.50
C ASN A 67 9.55 4.86 9.74
N GLN A 68 9.86 3.63 9.33
CA GLN A 68 8.96 2.75 8.60
C GLN A 68 7.64 2.45 9.33
N VAL A 69 7.66 2.28 10.66
CA VAL A 69 6.44 1.97 11.43
C VAL A 69 5.46 3.12 11.34
N ASN A 70 5.94 4.35 11.55
CA ASN A 70 5.14 5.55 11.45
C ASN A 70 4.68 5.79 10.01
N LEU A 71 5.53 5.53 9.02
CA LEU A 71 5.18 5.63 7.60
C LEU A 71 4.01 4.72 7.24
N LEU A 72 4.06 3.44 7.64
CA LEU A 72 2.98 2.49 7.40
C LEU A 72 1.71 2.84 8.18
N LYS A 73 1.84 3.37 9.40
CA LYS A 73 0.69 3.88 10.16
C LYS A 73 0.06 5.11 9.51
N ALA A 74 0.88 6.04 9.02
CA ALA A 74 0.42 7.23 8.30
C ALA A 74 -0.32 6.84 7.02
N PHE A 75 0.18 5.85 6.28
CA PHE A 75 -0.52 5.29 5.12
C PHE A 75 -1.92 4.78 5.49
N ALA A 76 -2.03 3.96 6.54
CA ALA A 76 -3.32 3.44 7.00
C ALA A 76 -4.29 4.55 7.43
N LEU A 77 -3.79 5.61 8.08
CA LEU A 77 -4.59 6.77 8.47
C LEU A 77 -5.01 7.63 7.26
N CYS A 78 -4.14 7.80 6.26
CA CYS A 78 -4.50 8.46 5.01
C CYS A 78 -5.61 7.69 4.29
N CYS A 79 -5.50 6.37 4.17
CA CYS A 79 -6.56 5.52 3.62
C CYS A 79 -7.87 5.65 4.41
N LYS A 80 -7.82 5.70 5.74
CA LYS A 80 -9.00 5.93 6.59
C LYS A 80 -9.69 7.27 6.32
N LEU A 81 -8.91 8.34 6.20
CA LEU A 81 -9.43 9.70 5.99
C LEU A 81 -9.97 9.89 4.57
N LEU A 82 -9.29 9.31 3.58
CA LEU A 82 -9.67 9.40 2.18
C LEU A 82 -10.83 8.47 1.83
N ALA A 83 -10.90 7.31 2.49
CA ALA A 83 -11.88 6.24 2.27
C ALA A 83 -12.14 5.98 0.77
N PRO A 84 -11.10 5.61 -0.02
CA PRO A 84 -11.25 5.48 -1.45
C PRO A 84 -12.17 4.32 -1.83
N ASP A 85 -12.97 4.52 -2.87
CA ASP A 85 -13.81 3.47 -3.45
C ASP A 85 -12.97 2.51 -4.30
N ILE A 86 -11.94 3.04 -4.99
CA ILE A 86 -11.03 2.30 -5.85
C ILE A 86 -9.59 2.54 -5.40
N GLN A 87 -8.83 1.46 -5.27
CA GLN A 87 -7.37 1.50 -5.20
C GLN A 87 -6.83 0.96 -6.52
N ILE A 88 -6.08 1.76 -7.25
CA ILE A 88 -5.46 1.38 -8.50
C ILE A 88 -3.96 1.46 -8.37
N GLY A 89 -3.23 0.50 -8.92
CA GLY A 89 -1.79 0.60 -9.00
C GLY A 89 -1.24 -0.35 -10.04
N PHE A 90 0.07 -0.32 -10.21
CA PHE A 90 0.77 -1.11 -11.21
C PHE A 90 1.61 -2.14 -10.50
N ASN A 91 1.31 -3.42 -10.73
CA ASN A 91 1.94 -4.56 -10.06
C ASN A 91 1.71 -4.63 -8.54
N ASP A 92 0.64 -3.99 -8.06
CA ASP A 92 0.27 -3.90 -6.65
C ASP A 92 0.04 -5.29 -6.04
N SER A 93 -0.52 -6.20 -6.83
CA SER A 93 -0.91 -7.53 -6.37
C SER A 93 0.24 -8.50 -6.18
N GLN A 94 1.37 -8.24 -6.85
CA GLN A 94 2.54 -9.10 -6.79
C GLN A 94 3.67 -8.48 -5.98
N TYR A 95 3.75 -7.14 -5.94
CA TYR A 95 4.81 -6.41 -5.28
C TYR A 95 4.31 -5.61 -4.07
N ASP A 96 3.61 -4.50 -4.27
CA ASP A 96 3.32 -3.48 -3.25
C ASP A 96 2.56 -4.04 -2.04
N TRP A 97 1.38 -4.62 -2.25
CA TRP A 97 0.61 -5.23 -1.14
C TRP A 97 1.35 -6.38 -0.48
N ARG A 98 2.13 -7.15 -1.25
CA ARG A 98 2.97 -8.19 -0.68
C ARG A 98 4.05 -7.61 0.21
N PHE A 99 4.67 -6.50 -0.21
CA PHE A 99 5.73 -5.86 0.53
C PHE A 99 5.18 -5.20 1.81
N ILE A 100 4.12 -4.40 1.71
CA ILE A 100 3.47 -3.75 2.86
C ILE A 100 2.95 -4.77 3.86
N VAL A 101 2.19 -5.78 3.43
CA VAL A 101 1.55 -6.70 4.37
C VAL A 101 2.59 -7.52 5.12
N GLU A 102 3.59 -8.05 4.42
CA GLU A 102 4.62 -8.86 5.07
C GLU A 102 5.51 -8.00 5.99
N LYS A 103 5.78 -6.74 5.65
CA LYS A 103 6.47 -5.80 6.56
C LYS A 103 5.63 -5.43 7.77
N ALA A 104 4.36 -5.11 7.57
CA ALA A 104 3.44 -4.79 8.65
C ALA A 104 3.25 -5.97 9.62
N LYS A 105 3.25 -7.22 9.11
CA LYS A 105 3.23 -8.43 9.94
C LYS A 105 4.48 -8.56 10.79
N LYS A 106 5.67 -8.42 10.18
CA LYS A 106 6.95 -8.47 10.90
C LYS A 106 7.05 -7.41 12.00
N LEU A 107 6.53 -6.21 11.73
CA LEU A 107 6.50 -5.09 12.66
C LEU A 107 5.37 -5.17 13.71
N GLY A 108 4.50 -6.18 13.64
CA GLY A 108 3.39 -6.35 14.58
C GLY A 108 2.27 -5.31 14.46
N ILE A 109 2.17 -4.59 13.33
CA ILE A 109 1.19 -3.50 13.12
C ILE A 109 0.09 -3.83 12.11
N PHE A 110 0.12 -5.01 11.50
CA PHE A 110 -0.79 -5.36 10.39
C PHE A 110 -2.28 -5.33 10.77
N GLU A 111 -2.65 -5.91 11.92
CA GLU A 111 -4.03 -5.87 12.41
C GLU A 111 -4.51 -4.44 12.67
N TRP A 112 -3.66 -3.62 13.28
CA TRP A 112 -3.96 -2.21 13.53
C TRP A 112 -4.17 -1.45 12.22
N MET A 113 -3.27 -1.62 11.24
CA MET A 113 -3.38 -0.97 9.93
C MET A 113 -4.69 -1.36 9.23
N PHE A 114 -5.00 -2.65 9.16
CA PHE A 114 -6.25 -3.12 8.55
C PHE A 114 -7.47 -2.49 9.22
N ASN A 115 -7.49 -2.44 10.55
CA ASN A 115 -8.60 -1.89 11.32
C ASN A 115 -8.72 -0.36 11.22
N GLN A 116 -7.66 0.36 10.82
CA GLN A 116 -7.80 1.77 10.45
C GLN A 116 -8.39 1.95 9.05
N MET A 117 -8.00 1.13 8.08
CA MET A 117 -8.44 1.27 6.69
C MET A 117 -9.84 0.71 6.44
N SER A 118 -10.25 -0.32 7.19
CA SER A 118 -11.51 -1.03 7.04
C SER A 118 -12.64 -0.40 7.85
N LEU A 119 -13.84 -0.28 7.25
CA LEU A 119 -15.07 0.04 7.97
C LEU A 119 -15.54 -1.09 8.91
N LYS A 120 -15.02 -2.31 8.70
CA LYS A 120 -15.35 -3.49 9.51
C LYS A 120 -14.05 -4.03 10.13
N PRO A 121 -13.79 -3.71 11.40
CA PRO A 121 -12.64 -4.26 12.11
C PRO A 121 -12.67 -5.79 12.15
N SER A 122 -11.50 -6.40 12.19
CA SER A 122 -11.33 -7.84 12.20
C SER A 122 -10.08 -8.23 12.98
N SER A 123 -10.04 -9.49 13.44
CA SER A 123 -8.87 -10.05 14.14
C SER A 123 -7.77 -10.41 13.14
N LEU A 124 -6.51 -10.35 13.56
CA LEU A 124 -5.35 -10.76 12.74
C LEU A 124 -5.53 -12.12 12.03
N GLU A 125 -6.07 -13.12 12.74
CA GLU A 125 -6.33 -14.46 12.21
C GLU A 125 -7.29 -14.42 11.02
N LYS A 126 -8.45 -13.78 11.21
CA LYS A 126 -9.47 -13.60 10.16
C LYS A 126 -8.95 -12.77 8.99
N ILE A 127 -8.19 -11.70 9.24
CA ILE A 127 -7.61 -10.86 8.18
C ILE A 127 -6.67 -11.71 7.31
N THR A 128 -5.75 -12.45 7.94
CA THR A 128 -4.79 -13.30 7.24
C THR A 128 -5.49 -14.42 6.47
N LYS A 129 -6.53 -15.02 7.07
CA LYS A 129 -7.26 -16.13 6.47
C LYS A 129 -8.12 -15.69 5.30
N TRP A 130 -8.84 -14.58 5.40
CA TRP A 130 -9.92 -14.25 4.47
C TRP A 130 -9.64 -13.02 3.61
N GLN A 131 -8.92 -12.04 4.14
CA GLN A 131 -8.72 -10.75 3.48
C GLN A 131 -7.39 -10.66 2.74
N TYR A 132 -6.41 -11.47 3.08
CA TYR A 132 -5.11 -11.46 2.39
C TYR A 132 -4.81 -12.83 1.76
N GLN A 133 -5.59 -13.17 0.74
CA GLN A 133 -5.53 -14.46 0.06
C GLN A 133 -4.89 -14.38 -1.32
N TYR A 134 -4.25 -15.48 -1.70
CA TYR A 134 -3.70 -15.70 -3.03
C TYR A 134 -4.82 -16.16 -3.98
N ASN A 135 -5.06 -15.42 -5.06
CA ASN A 135 -6.05 -15.78 -6.07
C ASN A 135 -5.32 -16.17 -7.35
N LYS A 136 -5.62 -17.37 -7.86
CA LYS A 136 -5.16 -17.83 -9.16
C LYS A 136 -6.22 -17.47 -10.19
N ILE A 137 -5.84 -16.66 -11.17
CA ILE A 137 -6.72 -16.18 -12.23
C ILE A 137 -6.19 -16.76 -13.53
N LYS A 138 -7.02 -17.52 -14.25
CA LYS A 138 -6.64 -18.04 -15.56
C LYS A 138 -6.79 -16.92 -16.60
N VAL A 139 -5.70 -16.55 -17.25
CA VAL A 139 -5.66 -15.55 -18.33
C VAL A 139 -5.13 -16.26 -19.59
N ASN A 140 -6.04 -16.59 -20.51
CA ASN A 140 -5.76 -17.44 -21.67
C ASN A 140 -5.14 -18.79 -21.25
N ASP A 141 -3.99 -19.15 -21.82
CA ASP A 141 -3.24 -20.39 -21.52
C ASP A 141 -2.25 -20.22 -20.36
N ARG A 142 -2.29 -19.10 -19.64
CA ARG A 142 -1.39 -18.83 -18.51
C ARG A 142 -2.18 -18.57 -17.23
N ASP A 143 -1.56 -18.95 -16.13
CA ASP A 143 -2.06 -18.64 -14.81
C ASP A 143 -1.44 -17.32 -14.32
N PHE A 144 -2.29 -16.37 -13.98
CA PHE A 144 -1.91 -15.15 -13.28
C PHE A 144 -2.18 -15.31 -11.79
N HIS A 145 -1.34 -14.70 -10.97
CA HIS A 145 -1.41 -14.80 -9.54
C HIS A 145 -1.56 -13.42 -8.93
N SER A 146 -2.66 -13.20 -8.22
CA SER A 146 -3.00 -11.92 -7.64
C SER A 146 -3.16 -12.03 -6.14
N LYS A 147 -2.41 -11.24 -5.38
CA LYS A 147 -2.47 -11.23 -3.91
C LYS A 147 -2.63 -9.80 -3.38
N HIS A 148 -3.87 -9.36 -3.28
CA HIS A 148 -4.23 -8.07 -2.69
C HIS A 148 -4.73 -8.21 -1.26
N LEU A 149 -4.67 -7.11 -0.50
CA LEU A 149 -5.41 -6.95 0.74
C LEU A 149 -6.86 -6.54 0.42
N LYS A 150 -7.82 -7.42 0.65
CA LYS A 150 -9.25 -7.15 0.49
C LYS A 150 -9.75 -6.30 1.66
N ILE A 151 -9.90 -5.00 1.43
CA ILE A 151 -10.46 -4.07 2.41
C ILE A 151 -11.96 -3.88 2.08
N PRO A 152 -12.88 -4.19 3.00
CA PRO A 152 -14.31 -3.99 2.77
C PRO A 152 -14.64 -2.54 2.37
N GLY A 153 -15.28 -2.37 1.22
CA GLY A 153 -15.64 -1.06 0.65
C GLY A 153 -14.72 -0.59 -0.47
N TYR A 154 -13.61 -1.28 -0.72
CA TYR A 154 -12.59 -0.89 -1.68
C TYR A 154 -12.58 -1.89 -2.84
N VAL A 155 -12.47 -1.38 -4.07
CA VAL A 155 -12.19 -2.19 -5.25
C VAL A 155 -10.71 -2.01 -5.61
N ALA A 156 -9.93 -3.08 -5.47
CA ALA A 156 -8.53 -3.08 -5.90
C ALA A 156 -8.44 -3.42 -7.40
N ILE A 157 -7.70 -2.61 -8.14
CA ILE A 157 -7.42 -2.77 -9.57
C ILE A 157 -5.90 -2.77 -9.75
N ASP A 158 -5.38 -3.90 -10.20
CA ASP A 158 -3.98 -4.05 -10.60
C ASP A 158 -3.89 -3.92 -12.12
N VAL A 159 -3.01 -3.03 -12.59
CA VAL A 159 -2.81 -2.71 -14.02
C VAL A 159 -1.47 -3.27 -14.49
#